data_AF-A0A9X1GRD5-F1
#
_entry.id   AF-A0A9X1GRD5-F1
#
_cell.length_a   1.000
_cell.length_b   1.000
_cell.length_c   1.000
_cell.angle_alpha   90.00
_cell.angle_beta   90.00
_cell.angle_gamma   90.00
#
_symmetry.space_group_name_H-M   'P 1'
#
loop_
_entity.id
_entity.type
_entity.pdbx_description
1 polymer ?
#
loop_
_entity_poly.entity_id
_entity_poly.type
_entity_poly.pdbx_seq_one_letter_code
_entity_poly.pdbx_strand_id
1 'polypeptide(L)'
;MTQNQVFRVALADIKANAQQKLEQYIDKQADTIAPFALNYSFDYNQFAETALQNKAKTTLANFIGFVRQTFDGLLASGKALQDLYYDCLAFCPNGKQVFHTWLESNDFGASRYIASSAMKIYTWFDQLPERIQRLVREKVQNWSVAALSQLTKVAHHLIKELVDSGKKTAAQVKATTEKTATSAKKTNSTIVATASNERIDAPELAPGMRIVVVVNGDWKGYKGIITAKWKANDNESWWVLLDHVVAQGSFTKTLFKPEQIQLEVLSNQSGSKTSPKETFTARQVEQKIAEALAEQEREQAEVELARFTEIRDAALQAAAVELKAAQEHAQKMAQDKEKLIEQLIEKDRQLVTVQNLSIKNQQLEQRVVQLEKALERAGQNSWQNTFSGQAATVVNSELEATIAPLMSEVERLNEVVLTREQEVAQLKAVNHKQQAELTNIVNLITNTNEMNSNQTEIVEQFVQLKTLLQEMKINEVIT
;
A
#
# COMPACT_ATOMS: atom_id res chain seq x y z
N MET A 1 31.18 -36.80 12.09
CA MET A 1 30.25 -35.74 11.61
C MET A 1 30.92 -34.99 10.49
N THR A 2 30.28 -34.89 9.33
CA THR A 2 30.83 -34.18 8.17
C THR A 2 30.68 -32.66 8.36
N GLN A 3 31.57 -31.86 7.76
CA GLN A 3 31.51 -30.38 7.81
C GLN A 3 30.13 -29.82 7.47
N ASN A 4 29.38 -30.50 6.60
CA ASN A 4 28.00 -30.15 6.24
C ASN A 4 26.98 -30.32 7.38
N GLN A 5 27.19 -31.22 8.33
CA GLN A 5 26.31 -31.37 9.49
C GLN A 5 26.52 -30.26 10.51
N VAL A 6 27.77 -29.83 10.72
CA VAL A 6 28.10 -28.72 11.64
C VAL A 6 27.50 -27.40 11.13
N PHE A 7 27.53 -27.16 9.83
CA PHE A 7 26.97 -25.95 9.23
C PHE A 7 25.43 -25.90 9.33
N ARG A 8 24.74 -27.04 9.18
CA ARG A 8 23.28 -27.10 9.29
C ARG A 8 22.78 -26.86 10.72
N VAL A 9 23.50 -27.36 11.71
CA VAL A 9 23.17 -27.11 13.13
C VAL A 9 23.38 -25.64 13.48
N ALA A 10 24.51 -25.05 13.06
CA ALA A 10 24.77 -23.62 13.27
C ALA A 10 23.72 -22.71 12.60
N LEU A 11 23.26 -23.06 11.40
CA LEU A 11 22.23 -22.28 10.70
C LEU A 11 20.86 -22.37 11.37
N ALA A 12 20.51 -23.53 11.93
CA ALA A 12 19.27 -23.74 12.67
C ALA A 12 19.26 -22.92 13.99
N ASP A 13 20.39 -22.90 14.70
CA ASP A 13 20.54 -22.12 15.94
C ASP A 13 20.49 -20.61 15.68
N ILE A 14 21.09 -20.14 14.58
CA ILE A 14 21.01 -18.73 14.17
C ILE A 14 19.57 -18.35 13.84
N LYS A 15 18.83 -19.22 13.14
CA LYS A 15 17.44 -18.97 12.77
C LYS A 15 16.52 -18.95 14.00
N ALA A 16 16.70 -19.89 14.93
CA ALA A 16 15.95 -19.95 16.18
C ALA A 16 16.19 -18.70 17.05
N ASN A 17 17.45 -18.27 17.18
CA ASN A 17 17.83 -17.08 17.95
C ASN A 17 17.31 -15.78 17.30
N ALA A 18 17.36 -15.67 15.97
CA ALA A 18 16.79 -14.53 15.25
C ALA A 18 15.27 -14.45 15.41
N GLN A 19 14.58 -15.59 15.38
CA GLN A 19 13.12 -15.65 15.56
C GLN A 19 12.70 -15.29 16.99
N GLN A 20 13.43 -15.78 17.99
CA GLN A 20 13.18 -15.42 19.40
C GLN A 20 13.45 -13.94 19.68
N LYS A 21 14.51 -13.35 19.10
CA LYS A 21 14.77 -11.91 19.22
C LYS A 21 13.71 -11.05 18.51
N LEU A 22 13.15 -11.54 17.41
CA LEU A 22 12.06 -10.86 16.71
C LEU A 22 10.77 -10.89 17.53
N GLU A 23 10.42 -12.04 18.13
CA GLU A 23 9.26 -12.16 19.04
C GLU A 23 9.41 -11.24 20.26
N GLN A 24 10.59 -11.21 20.90
CA GLN A 24 10.87 -10.30 22.01
C GLN A 24 10.81 -8.82 21.61
N TYR A 25 11.22 -8.48 20.39
CA TYR A 25 11.14 -7.11 19.89
C TYR A 25 9.69 -6.71 19.60
N ILE A 26 8.87 -7.62 19.07
CA ILE A 26 7.44 -7.41 18.83
C ILE A 26 6.70 -7.19 20.15
N ASP A 27 6.93 -8.03 21.16
CA ASP A 27 6.31 -7.89 22.49
C ASP A 27 6.71 -6.57 23.15
N LYS A 28 7.99 -6.20 23.05
CA LYS A 28 8.50 -4.93 23.61
C LYS A 28 7.97 -3.70 22.89
N GLN A 29 7.69 -3.80 21.59
CA GLN A 29 7.06 -2.74 20.80
C GLN A 29 5.57 -2.59 21.12
N ALA A 30 4.87 -3.70 21.39
CA ALA A 30 3.47 -3.71 21.76
C ALA A 30 3.18 -2.92 23.05
N ASP A 31 4.10 -2.92 24.01
CA ASP A 31 3.99 -2.18 25.27
C ASP A 31 4.37 -0.68 25.16
N THR A 32 5.09 -0.27 24.12
CA THR A 32 5.55 1.13 23.91
C THR A 32 4.58 2.02 23.12
N ILE A 33 3.55 1.45 22.50
CA ILE A 33 2.46 2.24 21.92
C ILE A 33 1.53 2.63 23.06
N ALA A 34 1.57 3.90 23.47
CA ALA A 34 0.73 4.42 24.55
C ALA A 34 -0.71 3.88 24.40
N PRO A 35 -1.26 3.21 25.42
CA PRO A 35 -2.58 2.60 25.31
C PRO A 35 -3.56 3.74 25.05
N PHE A 36 -4.14 3.75 23.85
CA PHE A 36 -5.33 4.54 23.60
C PHE A 36 -6.33 4.11 24.68
N ALA A 37 -6.62 4.99 25.63
CA ALA A 37 -7.61 4.72 26.67
C ALA A 37 -8.97 4.62 25.96
N LEU A 38 -9.32 3.41 25.54
CA LEU A 38 -10.59 3.12 24.90
C LEU A 38 -11.66 3.21 25.98
N ASN A 39 -12.54 4.19 25.83
CA ASN A 39 -13.72 4.25 26.66
C ASN A 39 -14.72 3.22 26.13
N TYR A 40 -14.96 2.18 26.92
CA TYR A 40 -15.84 1.07 26.58
C TYR A 40 -17.29 1.42 26.91
N SER A 41 -18.13 1.47 25.89
CA SER A 41 -19.59 1.67 25.97
C SER A 41 -20.36 0.35 25.99
N PHE A 42 -19.78 -0.74 25.50
CA PHE A 42 -20.40 -2.06 25.55
C PHE A 42 -20.30 -2.67 26.96
N ASP A 43 -21.36 -3.34 27.41
CA ASP A 43 -21.33 -4.10 28.66
C ASP A 43 -20.62 -5.45 28.45
N TYR A 44 -19.31 -5.46 28.70
CA TYR A 44 -18.49 -6.68 28.54
C TYR A 44 -18.92 -7.82 29.48
N ASN A 45 -19.72 -7.57 30.51
CA ASN A 45 -20.25 -8.66 31.35
C ASN A 45 -21.24 -9.56 30.60
N GLN A 46 -21.71 -9.16 29.41
CA GLN A 46 -22.50 -10.02 28.52
C GLN A 46 -21.67 -11.19 27.95
N PHE A 47 -20.33 -11.10 27.94
CA PHE A 47 -19.49 -12.27 27.68
C PHE A 47 -19.41 -13.10 28.96
N ALA A 48 -19.82 -14.37 28.87
CA ALA A 48 -19.96 -15.28 30.01
C ALA A 48 -18.64 -15.51 30.77
N GLU A 49 -17.50 -15.48 30.07
CA GLU A 49 -16.18 -15.73 30.64
C GLU A 49 -15.30 -14.48 30.63
N THR A 50 -14.55 -14.25 31.72
CA THR A 50 -13.59 -13.14 31.82
C THR A 50 -12.48 -13.24 30.76
N ALA A 51 -12.07 -14.46 30.39
CA ALA A 51 -11.10 -14.66 29.32
C ALA A 51 -11.61 -14.12 27.98
N LEU A 52 -12.90 -14.35 27.67
CA LEU A 52 -13.53 -13.87 26.46
C LEU A 52 -13.71 -12.34 26.46
N GLN A 53 -14.01 -11.76 27.63
CA GLN A 53 -14.03 -10.30 27.81
C GLN A 53 -12.68 -9.67 27.48
N ASN A 54 -11.59 -10.23 28.03
CA ASN A 54 -10.24 -9.76 27.76
C ASN A 54 -9.89 -9.94 26.28
N LYS A 55 -10.21 -11.10 25.69
CA LYS A 55 -10.00 -11.35 24.26
C LYS A 55 -10.77 -10.35 23.39
N ALA A 56 -12.00 -10.01 23.73
CA ALA A 56 -12.79 -9.00 23.02
C ALA A 56 -12.14 -7.61 23.12
N LYS A 57 -11.73 -7.17 24.32
CA LYS A 57 -11.04 -5.89 24.53
C LYS A 57 -9.73 -5.81 23.75
N THR A 58 -8.90 -6.86 23.82
CA THR A 58 -7.63 -6.93 23.07
C THR A 58 -7.87 -6.96 21.57
N THR A 59 -8.86 -7.72 21.09
CA THR A 59 -9.22 -7.76 19.67
C THR A 59 -9.64 -6.39 19.17
N LEU A 60 -10.45 -5.66 19.94
CA LEU A 60 -10.84 -4.28 19.61
C LEU A 60 -9.65 -3.32 19.59
N ALA A 61 -8.79 -3.37 20.61
CA ALA A 61 -7.60 -2.52 20.70
C ALA A 61 -6.67 -2.75 19.50
N ASN A 62 -6.37 -4.01 19.19
CA ASN A 62 -5.55 -4.40 18.05
C ASN A 62 -6.22 -3.99 16.72
N PHE A 63 -7.53 -4.17 16.60
CA PHE A 63 -8.30 -3.76 15.43
C PHE A 63 -8.18 -2.25 15.17
N ILE A 64 -8.43 -1.42 16.19
CA ILE A 64 -8.35 0.04 16.07
C ILE A 64 -6.93 0.51 15.73
N GLY A 65 -5.91 -0.11 16.34
CA GLY A 65 -4.51 0.19 16.05
C GLY A 65 -4.09 -0.16 14.62
N PHE A 66 -4.64 -1.24 14.03
CA PHE A 66 -4.12 -1.81 12.80
C PHE A 66 -4.86 -1.40 11.51
N VAL A 67 -6.16 -1.12 11.58
CA VAL A 67 -7.10 -1.04 10.44
C VAL A 67 -6.73 -0.10 9.26
N ARG A 68 -5.63 0.64 9.33
CA ARG A 68 -5.25 1.61 8.30
C ARG A 68 -4.06 1.25 7.42
N GLN A 69 -3.34 0.14 7.64
CA GLN A 69 -2.01 0.01 7.02
C GLN A 69 -1.85 -1.04 5.90
N THR A 70 -2.40 -2.26 6.01
CA THR A 70 -2.17 -3.31 4.99
C THR A 70 -3.32 -4.30 4.84
N PHE A 71 -3.36 -5.00 3.70
CA PHE A 71 -4.30 -6.11 3.49
C PHE A 71 -4.03 -7.26 4.46
N ASP A 72 -2.76 -7.56 4.74
CA ASP A 72 -2.40 -8.69 5.62
C ASP A 72 -2.93 -8.54 7.04
N GLY A 73 -2.86 -7.35 7.65
CA GLY A 73 -3.47 -7.23 8.97
C GLY A 73 -4.96 -6.85 8.95
N LEU A 74 -5.54 -6.48 7.79
CA LEU A 74 -6.99 -6.61 7.61
C LEU A 74 -7.41 -8.10 7.69
N LEU A 75 -6.64 -9.01 7.09
CA LEU A 75 -6.86 -10.46 7.22
C LEU A 75 -6.63 -10.93 8.66
N ALA A 76 -5.55 -10.51 9.32
CA ALA A 76 -5.30 -10.88 10.72
C ALA A 76 -6.41 -10.38 11.65
N SER A 77 -6.88 -9.15 11.45
CA SER A 77 -8.03 -8.58 12.15
C SER A 77 -9.31 -9.37 11.89
N GLY A 78 -9.59 -9.70 10.62
CA GLY A 78 -10.73 -10.51 10.22
C GLY A 78 -10.72 -11.90 10.86
N LYS A 79 -9.54 -12.53 10.91
CA LYS A 79 -9.33 -13.82 11.59
C LYS A 79 -9.57 -13.71 13.09
N ALA A 80 -8.98 -12.71 13.76
CA ALA A 80 -9.16 -12.53 15.21
C ALA A 80 -10.63 -12.29 15.59
N LEU A 81 -11.36 -11.49 14.79
CA LEU A 81 -12.80 -11.30 14.95
C LEU A 81 -13.60 -12.59 14.70
N GLN A 82 -13.20 -13.39 13.71
CA GLN A 82 -13.83 -14.67 13.41
C GLN A 82 -13.59 -15.71 14.52
N ASP A 83 -12.37 -15.79 15.05
CA ASP A 83 -12.00 -16.65 16.18
C ASP A 83 -12.82 -16.26 17.42
N LEU A 84 -12.93 -14.95 17.70
CA LEU A 84 -13.76 -14.45 18.80
C LEU A 84 -15.25 -14.76 18.62
N TYR A 85 -15.77 -14.67 17.39
CA TYR A 85 -17.15 -15.06 17.08
C TYR A 85 -17.38 -16.54 17.40
N TYR A 86 -16.47 -17.43 17.00
CA TYR A 86 -16.58 -18.86 17.32
C TYR A 86 -16.48 -19.13 18.81
N ASP A 87 -15.60 -18.44 19.54
CA ASP A 87 -15.55 -18.55 21.00
C ASP A 87 -16.86 -18.08 21.65
N CYS A 88 -17.46 -17.00 21.16
CA CYS A 88 -18.77 -16.56 21.65
C CYS A 88 -19.83 -17.65 21.43
N LEU A 89 -19.85 -18.30 20.26
CA LEU A 89 -20.78 -19.39 20.00
C LEU A 89 -20.55 -20.60 20.92
N ALA A 90 -19.31 -20.88 21.30
CA ALA A 90 -18.96 -22.01 22.15
C ALA A 90 -19.23 -21.76 23.64
N PHE A 91 -18.94 -20.55 24.14
CA PHE A 91 -18.86 -20.28 25.58
C PHE A 91 -19.97 -19.34 26.11
N CYS A 92 -20.73 -18.64 25.25
CA CYS A 92 -21.78 -17.72 25.69
C CYS A 92 -23.20 -18.22 25.38
N PRO A 93 -24.13 -18.17 26.35
CA PRO A 93 -25.57 -18.22 26.05
C PRO A 93 -25.93 -17.06 25.11
N ASN A 94 -26.54 -17.35 23.96
CA ASN A 94 -26.81 -16.36 22.90
C ASN A 94 -25.56 -15.70 22.31
N GLY A 95 -24.42 -16.40 22.25
CA GLY A 95 -23.15 -15.86 21.76
C GLY A 95 -23.20 -15.13 20.41
N LYS A 96 -24.06 -15.58 19.48
CA LYS A 96 -24.30 -14.89 18.20
C LYS A 96 -24.83 -13.46 18.41
N GLN A 97 -25.81 -13.31 19.30
CA GLN A 97 -26.40 -12.01 19.61
C GLN A 97 -25.40 -11.14 20.36
N VAL A 98 -24.73 -11.68 21.39
CA VAL A 98 -23.72 -10.95 22.17
C VAL A 98 -22.62 -10.40 21.26
N PHE A 99 -22.05 -11.23 20.38
CA PHE A 99 -21.03 -10.79 19.43
C PHE A 99 -21.56 -9.72 18.47
N HIS A 100 -22.78 -9.88 17.96
CA HIS A 100 -23.35 -8.90 17.05
C HIS A 100 -23.60 -7.56 17.73
N THR A 101 -24.17 -7.55 18.94
CA THR A 101 -24.37 -6.35 19.75
C THR A 101 -23.04 -5.69 20.12
N TRP A 102 -22.00 -6.47 20.41
CA TRP A 102 -20.65 -5.96 20.63
C TRP A 102 -20.07 -5.30 19.39
N LEU A 103 -20.17 -5.94 18.21
CA LEU A 103 -19.72 -5.39 16.94
C LEU A 103 -20.50 -4.12 16.56
N GLU A 104 -21.78 -4.06 16.91
CA GLU A 104 -22.66 -2.92 16.68
C GLU A 104 -22.55 -1.80 17.74
N SER A 105 -21.80 -2.03 18.82
CA SER A 105 -21.62 -1.05 19.88
C SER A 105 -20.91 0.22 19.40
N ASN A 106 -20.89 1.26 20.25
CA ASN A 106 -20.15 2.50 19.95
C ASN A 106 -18.64 2.33 20.13
N ASP A 107 -18.17 1.22 20.69
CA ASP A 107 -16.75 0.91 20.88
C ASP A 107 -16.00 0.84 19.54
N PHE A 108 -16.65 0.34 18.50
CA PHE A 108 -16.11 0.34 17.13
C PHE A 108 -16.28 1.69 16.43
N GLY A 109 -17.21 2.54 16.89
CA GLY A 109 -17.52 3.84 16.28
C GLY A 109 -17.67 3.77 14.75
N ALA A 110 -16.94 4.63 14.04
CA ALA A 110 -16.95 4.67 12.57
C ALA A 110 -16.27 3.46 11.91
N SER A 111 -15.55 2.61 12.65
CA SER A 111 -14.82 1.45 12.12
C SER A 111 -15.67 0.17 12.03
N ARG A 112 -16.93 0.21 12.49
CA ARG A 112 -17.88 -0.92 12.44
C ARG A 112 -17.99 -1.56 11.06
N TYR A 113 -18.12 -0.73 10.01
CA TYR A 113 -18.22 -1.25 8.64
C TYR A 113 -16.94 -1.97 8.20
N ILE A 114 -15.77 -1.54 8.69
CA ILE A 114 -14.49 -2.16 8.39
C ILE A 114 -14.40 -3.50 9.11
N ALA A 115 -14.84 -3.60 10.36
CA ALA A 115 -14.80 -4.85 11.13
C ALA A 115 -15.66 -5.93 10.46
N SER A 116 -16.90 -5.57 10.08
CA SER A 116 -17.77 -6.47 9.33
C SER A 116 -17.19 -6.84 7.96
N SER A 117 -16.53 -5.91 7.27
CA SER A 117 -15.88 -6.18 5.99
C SER A 117 -14.66 -7.09 6.15
N ALA A 118 -13.85 -6.89 7.19
CA ALA A 118 -12.66 -7.68 7.48
C ALA A 118 -13.01 -9.17 7.70
N MET A 119 -14.05 -9.47 8.49
CA MET A 119 -14.52 -10.84 8.68
C MET A 119 -14.97 -11.49 7.37
N LYS A 120 -15.73 -10.76 6.54
CA LYS A 120 -16.19 -11.25 5.23
C LYS A 120 -15.02 -11.49 4.28
N ILE A 121 -14.08 -10.56 4.22
CA ILE A 121 -12.88 -10.65 3.39
C ILE A 121 -12.01 -11.82 3.83
N TYR A 122 -11.79 -12.01 5.14
CA TYR A 122 -11.04 -13.14 5.67
C TYR A 122 -11.70 -14.47 5.30
N THR A 123 -13.00 -14.62 5.56
CA THR A 123 -13.75 -15.86 5.23
C THR A 123 -13.69 -16.19 3.74
N TRP A 124 -13.85 -15.18 2.88
CA TRP A 124 -13.71 -15.34 1.43
C TRP A 124 -12.28 -15.72 1.04
N PHE A 125 -11.28 -15.04 1.59
CA PHE A 125 -9.88 -15.24 1.26
C PHE A 125 -9.40 -16.65 1.64
N ASP A 126 -9.81 -17.14 2.81
CA ASP A 126 -9.47 -18.47 3.32
C ASP A 126 -10.01 -19.60 2.42
N GLN A 127 -11.13 -19.36 1.72
CA GLN A 127 -11.72 -20.30 0.76
C GLN A 127 -11.03 -20.30 -0.61
N LEU A 128 -10.15 -19.34 -0.90
CA LEU A 128 -9.44 -19.28 -2.18
C LEU A 128 -8.31 -20.31 -2.23
N PRO A 129 -7.99 -20.87 -3.42
CA PRO A 129 -6.79 -21.68 -3.60
C PRO A 129 -5.51 -20.90 -3.24
N GLU A 130 -4.52 -21.54 -2.62
CA GLU A 130 -3.25 -20.91 -2.17
C GLU A 130 -2.55 -20.08 -3.25
N ARG A 131 -2.63 -20.52 -4.51
CA ARG A 131 -2.06 -19.78 -5.64
C ARG A 131 -2.73 -18.42 -5.84
N ILE A 132 -4.06 -18.36 -5.71
CA ILE A 132 -4.83 -17.12 -5.82
C ILE A 132 -4.62 -16.28 -4.55
N GLN A 133 -4.58 -16.90 -3.37
CA GLN A 133 -4.28 -16.21 -2.12
C GLN A 133 -2.96 -15.42 -2.19
N ARG A 134 -1.89 -16.06 -2.68
CA ARG A 134 -0.58 -15.40 -2.89
C ARG A 134 -0.68 -14.21 -3.84
N LEU A 135 -1.35 -14.40 -4.97
CA LEU A 135 -1.52 -13.33 -5.95
C LEU A 135 -2.30 -12.13 -5.38
N VAL A 136 -3.42 -12.41 -4.69
CA VAL A 136 -4.24 -11.39 -4.04
C VAL A 136 -3.38 -10.64 -3.01
N ARG A 137 -2.69 -11.34 -2.11
CA ARG A 137 -1.79 -10.71 -1.12
C ARG A 137 -0.74 -9.82 -1.78
N GLU A 138 -0.12 -10.24 -2.86
CA GLU A 138 0.93 -9.44 -3.52
C GLU A 138 0.37 -8.14 -4.12
N LYS A 139 -0.80 -8.20 -4.76
CA LYS A 139 -1.30 -7.11 -5.61
C LYS A 139 -2.31 -6.19 -4.92
N VAL A 140 -2.93 -6.60 -3.81
CA VAL A 140 -4.03 -5.84 -3.18
C VAL A 140 -3.67 -5.12 -1.88
N GLN A 141 -2.39 -5.09 -1.47
CA GLN A 141 -1.95 -4.49 -0.19
C GLN A 141 -2.46 -3.06 0.04
N ASN A 142 -2.56 -2.27 -1.03
CA ASN A 142 -2.94 -0.85 -0.99
C ASN A 142 -4.36 -0.57 -1.51
N TRP A 143 -5.20 -1.61 -1.61
CA TRP A 143 -6.60 -1.45 -2.02
C TRP A 143 -7.46 -0.98 -0.85
N SER A 144 -8.53 -0.22 -1.15
CA SER A 144 -9.47 0.19 -0.11
C SER A 144 -10.34 -0.99 0.35
N VAL A 145 -10.74 -0.99 1.62
CA VAL A 145 -11.63 -2.01 2.19
C VAL A 145 -12.93 -2.15 1.38
N ALA A 146 -13.46 -1.05 0.85
CA ALA A 146 -14.64 -1.08 -0.01
C ALA A 146 -14.38 -1.84 -1.33
N ALA A 147 -13.23 -1.66 -1.96
CA ALA A 147 -12.87 -2.38 -3.19
C ALA A 147 -12.66 -3.87 -2.90
N LEU A 148 -11.95 -4.20 -1.82
CA LEU A 148 -11.76 -5.57 -1.35
C LEU A 148 -13.08 -6.25 -1.00
N SER A 149 -14.00 -5.53 -0.37
CA SER A 149 -15.35 -6.04 -0.09
C SER A 149 -16.13 -6.37 -1.36
N GLN A 150 -15.99 -5.57 -2.44
CA GLN A 150 -16.59 -5.95 -3.74
C GLN A 150 -15.87 -7.13 -4.39
N LEU A 151 -14.54 -7.26 -4.19
CA LEU A 151 -13.77 -8.38 -4.72
C LEU A 151 -14.29 -9.73 -4.20
N THR A 152 -14.79 -9.77 -2.97
CA THR A 152 -15.43 -10.97 -2.40
C THR A 152 -16.66 -11.47 -3.16
N LYS A 153 -17.26 -10.63 -4.03
CA LYS A 153 -18.42 -10.96 -4.84
C LYS A 153 -18.06 -11.42 -6.26
N VAL A 154 -16.78 -11.33 -6.62
CA VAL A 154 -16.27 -11.70 -7.95
C VAL A 154 -16.08 -13.21 -8.00
N ALA A 155 -16.49 -13.84 -9.10
CA ALA A 155 -16.30 -15.27 -9.31
C ALA A 155 -14.80 -15.63 -9.34
N HIS A 156 -14.43 -16.80 -8.79
CA HIS A 156 -13.03 -17.17 -8.57
C HIS A 156 -12.14 -17.09 -9.81
N HIS A 157 -12.66 -17.47 -10.99
CA HIS A 157 -11.90 -17.45 -12.25
C HIS A 157 -11.56 -16.04 -12.75
N LEU A 158 -12.30 -15.02 -12.32
CA LEU A 158 -12.09 -13.62 -12.72
C LEU A 158 -11.18 -12.86 -11.75
N ILE A 159 -10.97 -13.38 -10.54
CA ILE A 159 -10.13 -12.71 -9.53
C ILE A 159 -8.74 -12.47 -10.08
N LYS A 160 -8.16 -13.46 -10.76
CA LYS A 160 -6.80 -13.37 -11.33
C LYS A 160 -6.68 -12.17 -12.28
N GLU A 161 -7.56 -12.11 -13.28
CA GLU A 161 -7.57 -11.03 -14.27
C GLU A 161 -7.80 -9.66 -13.63
N LEU A 162 -8.71 -9.62 -12.65
CA LEU A 162 -9.06 -8.37 -11.98
C LEU A 162 -7.92 -7.82 -11.12
N VAL A 163 -7.19 -8.71 -10.45
CA VAL A 163 -6.07 -8.37 -9.57
C VAL A 163 -4.80 -8.05 -10.37
N ASP A 164 -4.56 -8.75 -11.49
CA ASP A 164 -3.41 -8.52 -12.38
C ASP A 164 -3.47 -7.13 -13.06
N SER A 165 -4.68 -6.60 -13.28
CA SER A 165 -4.88 -5.27 -13.87
C SER A 165 -4.66 -4.10 -12.91
N GLY A 166 -4.10 -4.34 -11.72
CA GLY A 166 -3.65 -3.30 -10.79
C GLY A 166 -4.76 -2.69 -9.92
N LYS A 167 -4.44 -1.58 -9.23
CA LYS A 167 -5.32 -0.95 -8.23
C LYS A 167 -6.66 -0.54 -8.85
N LYS A 168 -7.77 -1.11 -8.34
CA LYS A 168 -9.13 -0.75 -8.74
C LYS A 168 -9.93 -0.11 -7.63
N THR A 169 -10.85 0.78 -8.02
CA THR A 169 -11.86 1.33 -7.11
C THR A 169 -13.02 0.36 -6.95
N ALA A 170 -13.80 0.50 -5.86
CA ALA A 170 -14.97 -0.35 -5.62
C ALA A 170 -15.99 -0.31 -6.78
N ALA A 171 -16.15 0.85 -7.43
CA ALA A 171 -17.02 1.00 -8.59
C ALA A 171 -16.50 0.21 -9.80
N GLN A 172 -15.19 0.21 -10.04
CA GLN A 172 -14.58 -0.54 -11.14
C GLN A 172 -14.70 -2.06 -10.95
N VAL A 173 -14.52 -2.54 -9.71
CA VAL A 173 -14.73 -3.96 -9.34
C VAL A 173 -16.21 -4.36 -9.51
N LYS A 174 -17.13 -3.49 -9.09
CA LYS A 174 -18.56 -3.73 -9.24
C LYS A 174 -18.98 -3.80 -10.71
N ALA A 175 -18.49 -2.89 -11.55
CA ALA A 175 -18.83 -2.85 -12.98
C ALA A 175 -18.36 -4.09 -13.75
N THR A 176 -17.21 -4.66 -13.37
CA THR A 176 -16.71 -5.92 -13.98
C THR A 176 -17.56 -7.12 -13.57
N THR A 177 -18.05 -7.13 -12.33
CA THR A 177 -18.99 -8.15 -11.83
C THR A 177 -20.34 -8.08 -12.56
N GLU A 178 -20.87 -6.87 -12.77
CA GLU A 178 -22.16 -6.67 -13.45
C GLU A 178 -22.12 -7.00 -14.94
N LYS A 179 -21.00 -6.70 -15.63
CA LYS A 179 -20.78 -7.04 -17.04
C LYS A 179 -20.70 -8.55 -17.28
N THR A 180 -20.16 -9.31 -16.34
CA THR A 180 -20.12 -10.78 -16.45
C THR A 180 -21.45 -11.43 -16.07
N ALA A 181 -22.18 -10.87 -15.11
CA ALA A 181 -23.52 -11.35 -14.74
C ALA A 181 -24.58 -11.15 -15.84
N THR A 182 -24.50 -10.08 -16.64
CA THR A 182 -25.43 -9.85 -17.76
C THR A 182 -25.14 -10.74 -18.98
N SER A 183 -23.93 -11.28 -19.13
CA SER A 183 -23.59 -12.23 -20.20
C SER A 183 -24.00 -13.68 -19.87
N ALA A 184 -24.20 -14.02 -18.60
CA ALA A 184 -24.46 -15.39 -18.14
C ALA A 184 -25.96 -15.79 -18.07
N LYS A 185 -26.90 -14.95 -18.52
CA LYS A 185 -28.35 -15.18 -18.33
C LYS A 185 -29.10 -15.86 -19.49
N LYS A 186 -28.39 -16.47 -20.44
CA LYS A 186 -28.99 -17.30 -21.51
C LYS A 186 -28.19 -18.59 -21.72
N THR A 187 -28.46 -19.62 -20.92
CA THR A 187 -28.61 -21.03 -21.36
C THR A 187 -28.69 -21.95 -20.15
N ASN A 188 -29.92 -22.24 -19.70
CA ASN A 188 -30.23 -23.53 -19.09
C ASN A 188 -30.82 -24.40 -20.21
N SER A 189 -30.14 -25.48 -20.58
CA SER A 189 -30.75 -26.57 -21.34
C SER A 189 -30.33 -27.90 -20.74
N THR A 190 -31.30 -28.50 -20.09
CA THR A 190 -31.38 -29.86 -19.60
C THR A 190 -30.88 -30.87 -20.63
N ILE A 191 -30.04 -31.79 -20.17
CA ILE A 191 -29.58 -32.97 -20.90
C ILE A 191 -30.73 -33.99 -20.88
N VAL A 192 -31.23 -34.37 -22.06
CA VAL A 192 -31.96 -35.63 -22.26
C VAL A 192 -31.36 -36.31 -23.48
N ALA A 193 -30.77 -37.47 -23.23
CA ALA A 193 -30.28 -38.38 -24.25
C ALA A 193 -31.44 -38.99 -25.04
N THR A 194 -31.27 -39.12 -26.36
CA THR A 194 -31.91 -40.22 -27.11
C THR A 194 -31.07 -40.52 -28.34
N ALA A 195 -30.76 -41.81 -28.49
CA ALA A 195 -29.91 -42.36 -29.53
C ALA A 195 -30.65 -42.57 -30.86
N SER A 196 -29.86 -42.92 -31.88
CA SER A 196 -30.19 -43.61 -33.14
C SER A 196 -30.56 -42.72 -34.34
N ASN A 197 -29.66 -42.59 -35.32
CA ASN A 197 -29.64 -43.48 -36.49
C ASN A 197 -28.55 -43.09 -37.50
N GLU A 198 -27.87 -44.11 -38.01
CA GLU A 198 -26.78 -44.05 -38.98
C GLU A 198 -27.24 -43.50 -40.34
N ARG A 199 -26.58 -42.45 -40.80
CA ARG A 199 -26.36 -42.13 -42.22
C ARG A 199 -24.91 -41.68 -42.36
N ILE A 200 -24.18 -42.33 -43.26
CA ILE A 200 -22.79 -41.96 -43.60
C ILE A 200 -22.89 -40.72 -44.49
N ASP A 201 -23.00 -39.56 -43.86
CA ASP A 201 -22.86 -38.24 -44.50
C ASP A 201 -21.42 -37.72 -44.30
N ALA A 202 -21.01 -36.82 -45.18
CA ALA A 202 -19.66 -36.24 -45.27
C ALA A 202 -19.06 -35.85 -43.90
N PRO A 203 -17.73 -35.97 -43.70
CA PRO A 203 -17.10 -35.69 -42.41
C PRO A 203 -17.47 -34.30 -41.91
N GLU A 204 -18.23 -34.25 -40.81
CA GLU A 204 -18.70 -33.02 -40.20
C GLU A 204 -17.49 -32.26 -39.62
N LEU A 205 -17.27 -31.04 -40.11
CA LEU A 205 -16.20 -30.18 -39.63
C LEU A 205 -16.43 -29.83 -38.15
N ALA A 206 -15.38 -29.89 -37.33
CA ALA A 206 -15.45 -29.57 -35.90
C ALA A 206 -14.25 -28.71 -35.45
N PRO A 207 -14.39 -27.90 -34.38
CA PRO A 207 -13.26 -27.21 -33.77
C PRO A 207 -12.15 -28.19 -33.38
N GLY A 208 -10.90 -27.84 -33.66
CA GLY A 208 -9.72 -28.67 -33.45
C GLY A 208 -9.26 -29.47 -34.67
N MET A 209 -10.06 -29.56 -35.74
CA MET A 209 -9.65 -30.27 -36.97
C MET A 209 -8.67 -29.45 -37.83
N ARG A 210 -7.71 -30.13 -38.47
CA ARG A 210 -6.83 -29.53 -39.48
C ARG A 210 -7.50 -29.53 -40.85
N ILE A 211 -7.38 -28.39 -41.54
CA ILE A 211 -7.97 -28.19 -42.85
C ILE A 211 -6.96 -27.59 -43.83
N VAL A 212 -7.28 -27.72 -45.11
CA VAL A 212 -6.66 -27.02 -46.22
C VAL A 212 -7.73 -26.16 -46.88
N VAL A 213 -7.42 -24.91 -47.16
CA VAL A 213 -8.32 -24.00 -47.87
C VAL A 213 -8.31 -24.38 -49.36
N VAL A 214 -9.46 -24.79 -49.89
CA VAL A 214 -9.63 -25.23 -51.29
C VAL A 214 -10.12 -24.12 -52.21
N VAL A 215 -10.95 -23.19 -51.71
CA VAL A 215 -11.60 -22.16 -52.52
C VAL A 215 -11.61 -20.81 -51.79
N ASN A 216 -10.48 -20.10 -51.82
CA ASN A 216 -10.40 -18.68 -51.48
C ASN A 216 -9.10 -18.11 -52.07
N GLY A 217 -9.18 -17.15 -52.99
CA GLY A 217 -8.09 -16.74 -53.91
C GLY A 217 -6.70 -16.71 -53.27
N ASP A 218 -6.50 -15.79 -52.33
CA ASP A 218 -5.19 -15.55 -51.69
C ASP A 218 -4.81 -16.63 -50.67
N TRP A 219 -5.79 -17.40 -50.20
CA TRP A 219 -5.62 -18.39 -49.14
C TRP A 219 -5.64 -19.83 -49.65
N LYS A 220 -5.73 -20.07 -50.95
CA LYS A 220 -5.81 -21.41 -51.53
C LYS A 220 -4.54 -22.21 -51.24
N GLY A 221 -4.69 -23.41 -50.70
CA GLY A 221 -3.61 -24.31 -50.33
C GLY A 221 -3.01 -24.07 -48.95
N TYR A 222 -3.40 -22.98 -48.26
CA TYR A 222 -2.95 -22.77 -46.88
C TYR A 222 -3.62 -23.74 -45.92
N LYS A 223 -2.83 -24.16 -44.93
CA LYS A 223 -3.24 -25.08 -43.87
C LYS A 223 -3.59 -24.31 -42.61
N GLY A 224 -4.50 -24.85 -41.82
CA GLY A 224 -4.88 -24.24 -40.55
C GLY A 224 -5.72 -25.15 -39.68
N ILE A 225 -6.13 -24.62 -38.53
CA ILE A 225 -6.94 -25.32 -37.54
C ILE A 225 -8.26 -24.57 -37.34
N ILE A 226 -9.37 -25.30 -37.34
CA ILE A 226 -10.67 -24.75 -36.99
C ILE A 226 -10.68 -24.40 -35.50
N THR A 227 -10.93 -23.14 -35.16
CA THR A 227 -10.95 -22.66 -33.77
C THR A 227 -12.36 -22.54 -33.21
N ALA A 228 -13.35 -22.20 -34.04
CA ALA A 228 -14.74 -22.05 -33.61
C ALA A 228 -15.72 -22.13 -34.79
N LYS A 229 -16.95 -22.58 -34.50
CA LYS A 229 -18.10 -22.50 -35.41
C LYS A 229 -18.76 -21.13 -35.28
N TRP A 230 -19.11 -20.51 -36.39
CA TRP A 230 -19.87 -19.26 -36.44
C TRP A 230 -21.17 -19.48 -37.22
N LYS A 231 -22.30 -19.05 -36.67
CA LYS A 231 -23.62 -19.19 -37.29
C LYS A 231 -24.31 -17.82 -37.35
N ALA A 232 -24.54 -17.32 -38.56
CA ALA A 232 -25.28 -16.08 -38.79
C ALA A 232 -26.20 -16.25 -40.00
N ASN A 233 -27.49 -15.92 -39.85
CA ASN A 233 -28.50 -15.96 -40.91
C ASN A 233 -28.53 -17.30 -41.68
N ASP A 234 -28.59 -18.42 -40.94
CA ASP A 234 -28.59 -19.79 -41.47
C ASP A 234 -27.37 -20.22 -42.32
N ASN A 235 -26.38 -19.35 -42.50
CA ASN A 235 -25.08 -19.72 -43.06
C ASN A 235 -24.14 -20.17 -41.95
N GLU A 236 -23.64 -21.40 -42.07
CA GLU A 236 -22.58 -21.91 -41.23
C GLU A 236 -21.22 -21.48 -41.80
N SER A 237 -20.36 -20.93 -40.94
CA SER A 237 -18.99 -20.54 -41.28
C SER A 237 -18.05 -20.95 -40.15
N TRP A 238 -16.75 -21.00 -40.44
CA TRP A 238 -15.73 -21.53 -39.54
C TRP A 238 -14.59 -20.53 -39.37
N TRP A 239 -14.25 -20.21 -38.12
CA TRP A 239 -13.07 -19.43 -37.80
C TRP A 239 -11.84 -20.30 -37.85
N VAL A 240 -10.96 -20.08 -38.82
CA VAL A 240 -9.73 -20.84 -39.01
C VAL A 240 -8.53 -19.97 -38.65
N LEU A 241 -7.61 -20.53 -37.86
CA LEU A 241 -6.28 -19.98 -37.65
C LEU A 241 -5.32 -20.66 -38.64
N LEU A 242 -4.77 -19.89 -39.58
CA LEU A 242 -3.90 -20.42 -40.62
C LEU A 242 -2.44 -20.47 -40.14
N ASP A 243 -1.74 -21.55 -40.48
CA ASP A 243 -0.38 -21.83 -40.02
C ASP A 243 0.61 -20.71 -40.40
N HIS A 244 0.45 -20.11 -41.58
CA HIS A 244 1.32 -19.04 -42.05
C HIS A 244 1.13 -17.73 -41.26
N VAL A 245 -0.09 -17.42 -40.77
CA VAL A 245 -0.35 -16.24 -39.93
C VAL A 245 0.37 -16.40 -38.60
N VAL A 246 0.31 -17.62 -38.05
CA VAL A 246 1.02 -17.98 -36.82
C VAL A 246 2.54 -17.92 -37.00
N ALA A 247 3.06 -18.40 -38.13
CA ALA A 247 4.48 -18.33 -38.46
C ALA A 247 4.99 -16.87 -38.59
N GLN A 248 4.11 -15.93 -38.94
CA GLN A 248 4.39 -14.50 -38.98
C GLN A 248 4.21 -13.81 -37.62
N GLY A 249 3.93 -14.56 -36.54
CA GLY A 249 3.73 -14.02 -35.20
C GLY A 249 2.36 -13.36 -34.97
N SER A 250 1.41 -13.57 -35.88
CA SER A 250 0.05 -13.05 -35.80
C SER A 250 -0.94 -14.14 -35.35
N PHE A 251 -2.05 -13.72 -34.75
CA PHE A 251 -3.12 -14.60 -34.27
C PHE A 251 -4.47 -14.30 -34.93
N THR A 252 -4.45 -13.60 -36.06
CA THR A 252 -5.66 -13.24 -36.81
C THR A 252 -6.37 -14.49 -37.32
N LYS A 253 -7.66 -14.60 -37.03
CA LYS A 253 -8.53 -15.68 -37.50
C LYS A 253 -9.27 -15.22 -38.75
N THR A 254 -9.35 -16.10 -39.75
CA THR A 254 -10.07 -15.82 -40.99
C THR A 254 -11.31 -16.71 -41.05
N LEU A 255 -12.43 -16.14 -41.51
CA LEU A 255 -13.70 -16.84 -41.60
C LEU A 255 -13.82 -17.54 -42.96
N PHE A 256 -14.14 -18.83 -42.96
CA PHE A 256 -14.33 -19.62 -44.17
C PHE A 256 -15.70 -20.32 -44.17
N LYS A 257 -16.33 -20.41 -45.33
CA LYS A 257 -17.52 -21.25 -45.52
C LYS A 257 -17.11 -22.73 -45.67
N PRO A 258 -18.00 -23.69 -45.37
CA PRO A 258 -17.72 -25.12 -45.47
C PRO A 258 -17.16 -25.56 -46.82
N GLU A 259 -17.60 -24.93 -47.92
CA GLU A 259 -17.16 -25.28 -49.27
C GLU A 259 -15.75 -24.77 -49.59
N GLN A 260 -15.21 -23.86 -48.77
CA GLN A 260 -13.90 -23.25 -48.95
C GLN A 260 -12.78 -24.02 -48.25
N ILE A 261 -13.10 -25.01 -47.41
CA ILE A 261 -12.14 -25.76 -46.61
C ILE A 261 -12.39 -27.27 -46.76
N GLN A 262 -11.31 -28.04 -46.75
CA GLN A 262 -11.35 -29.50 -46.81
C GLN A 262 -10.46 -30.06 -45.70
N LEU A 263 -10.83 -31.21 -45.11
CA LEU A 263 -9.96 -31.85 -44.13
C LEU A 263 -8.60 -32.17 -44.74
N GLU A 264 -7.53 -31.92 -43.97
CA GLU A 264 -6.20 -32.37 -44.33
C GLU A 264 -6.13 -33.90 -44.18
N VAL A 265 -6.55 -34.63 -45.22
CA VAL A 265 -6.32 -36.07 -45.31
C VAL A 265 -4.84 -36.28 -45.59
N LEU A 266 -4.17 -37.08 -44.76
CA LEU A 266 -2.77 -37.49 -44.88
C LEU A 266 -2.54 -38.31 -46.17
N SER A 267 -2.61 -37.67 -47.32
CA SER A 267 -2.19 -38.25 -48.59
C SER A 267 -0.69 -38.08 -48.72
N ASN A 268 0.04 -39.15 -48.44
CA ASN A 268 1.47 -39.29 -48.66
C ASN A 268 1.85 -38.80 -50.07
N GLN A 269 2.68 -37.76 -50.13
CA GLN A 269 3.17 -37.16 -51.37
C GLN A 269 4.14 -38.10 -52.09
N SER A 270 3.65 -38.67 -53.20
CA SER A 270 4.47 -39.16 -54.31
C SER A 270 4.97 -37.96 -55.14
N GLY A 271 6.28 -37.93 -55.40
CA GLY A 271 6.83 -37.34 -56.63
C GLY A 271 7.59 -36.02 -56.49
N SER A 272 8.88 -36.08 -56.15
CA SER A 272 9.89 -35.17 -56.73
C SER A 272 11.30 -35.74 -56.56
N LYS A 273 12.09 -35.59 -57.63
CA LYS A 273 13.35 -36.28 -57.97
C LYS A 273 14.49 -36.01 -56.98
N THR A 274 15.17 -37.08 -56.58
CA THR A 274 16.32 -37.10 -55.68
C THR A 274 17.64 -37.02 -56.45
N SER A 275 18.45 -36.00 -56.15
CA SER A 275 19.91 -36.15 -56.06
C SER A 275 20.24 -37.27 -55.05
N PRO A 276 21.41 -37.94 -55.14
CA PRO A 276 21.66 -39.15 -54.35
C PRO A 276 21.63 -38.80 -52.86
N LYS A 277 20.49 -39.08 -52.22
CA LYS A 277 20.29 -38.95 -50.79
C LYS A 277 21.16 -40.01 -50.13
N GLU A 278 22.22 -39.57 -49.46
CA GLU A 278 22.77 -40.32 -48.34
C GLU A 278 21.61 -40.66 -47.42
N THR A 279 21.22 -41.93 -47.45
CA THR A 279 20.15 -42.45 -46.61
C THR A 279 20.77 -42.66 -45.24
N PHE A 280 20.52 -41.73 -44.33
CA PHE A 280 20.85 -41.92 -42.92
C PHE A 280 20.16 -43.21 -42.45
N THR A 281 20.94 -44.12 -41.90
CA THR A 281 20.39 -45.31 -41.24
C THR A 281 19.53 -44.86 -40.05
N ALA A 282 18.47 -45.61 -39.72
CA ALA A 282 17.56 -45.26 -38.62
C ALA A 282 18.30 -44.91 -37.31
N ARG A 283 19.41 -45.60 -37.05
CA ARG A 283 20.29 -45.36 -35.90
C ARG A 283 21.00 -43.99 -35.95
N GLN A 284 21.41 -43.53 -37.13
CA GLN A 284 22.02 -42.20 -37.29
C GLN A 284 21.00 -41.09 -37.12
N VAL A 285 19.74 -41.32 -37.51
CA VAL A 285 18.63 -40.39 -37.29
C VAL A 285 18.32 -40.29 -35.80
N GLU A 286 18.18 -41.42 -35.10
CA GLU A 286 17.97 -41.44 -33.64
C GLU A 286 19.11 -40.75 -32.88
N GLN A 287 20.36 -40.99 -33.29
CA GLN A 287 21.51 -40.34 -32.67
C GLN A 287 21.49 -38.82 -32.88
N LYS A 288 21.18 -38.34 -34.10
CA LYS A 288 21.05 -36.89 -34.37
C LYS A 288 19.87 -36.25 -33.63
N ILE A 289 18.77 -36.98 -33.43
CA ILE A 289 17.63 -36.49 -32.64
C ILE A 289 18.05 -36.36 -31.17
N ALA A 290 18.74 -37.36 -30.62
CA ALA A 290 19.22 -37.31 -29.25
C ALA A 290 20.23 -36.18 -29.02
N GLU A 291 21.15 -35.96 -29.95
CA GLU A 291 22.12 -34.86 -29.90
C GLU A 291 21.46 -33.48 -30.01
N ALA A 292 20.48 -33.32 -30.92
CA ALA A 292 19.73 -32.08 -31.05
C ALA A 292 18.87 -31.77 -29.81
N LEU A 293 18.29 -32.79 -29.16
CA LEU A 293 17.56 -32.62 -27.90
C LEU A 293 18.50 -32.22 -26.76
N ALA A 294 19.68 -32.85 -26.67
CA ALA A 294 20.67 -32.51 -25.64
C ALA A 294 21.20 -31.07 -25.81
N GLU A 295 21.44 -30.61 -27.04
CA GLU A 295 21.85 -29.24 -27.31
C GLU A 295 20.74 -28.24 -26.97
N GLN A 296 19.48 -28.56 -27.31
CA GLN A 296 18.33 -27.73 -26.96
C GLN A 296 18.15 -27.61 -25.45
N GLU A 297 18.34 -28.70 -24.69
CA GLU A 297 18.29 -28.68 -23.22
C GLU A 297 19.42 -27.82 -22.62
N ARG A 298 20.62 -27.87 -23.21
CA ARG A 298 21.76 -27.04 -22.80
C ARG A 298 21.49 -25.56 -23.03
N GLU A 299 21.02 -25.19 -24.22
CA GLU A 299 20.65 -23.81 -24.55
C GLU A 299 19.52 -23.30 -23.66
N GLN A 300 18.50 -24.11 -23.38
CA GLN A 300 17.43 -23.75 -22.45
C GLN A 300 17.96 -23.51 -21.04
N ALA A 301 18.85 -24.37 -20.53
CA ALA A 301 19.46 -24.19 -19.22
C ALA A 301 20.31 -22.90 -19.14
N GLU A 302 21.04 -22.55 -20.21
CA GLU A 302 21.82 -21.31 -20.28
C GLU A 302 20.91 -20.06 -20.32
N VAL A 303 19.82 -20.10 -21.09
CA VAL A 303 18.82 -19.01 -21.15
C VAL A 303 18.12 -18.83 -19.80
N GLU A 304 17.75 -19.92 -19.13
CA GLU A 304 17.15 -19.85 -17.80
C GLU A 304 18.13 -19.27 -16.77
N LEU A 305 19.41 -19.70 -16.79
CA LEU A 305 20.44 -19.16 -15.91
C LEU A 305 20.63 -17.65 -16.12
N ALA A 306 20.70 -17.20 -17.39
CA ALA A 306 20.80 -15.78 -17.72
C ALA A 306 19.61 -14.98 -17.19
N ARG A 307 18.39 -15.52 -17.33
CA ARG A 307 17.17 -14.92 -16.77
C ARG A 307 17.21 -14.84 -15.25
N PHE A 308 17.69 -15.88 -14.56
CA PHE A 308 17.84 -15.86 -13.11
C PHE A 308 18.86 -14.81 -12.65
N THR A 309 19.96 -14.63 -13.38
CA THR A 309 20.94 -13.59 -13.07
C THR A 309 20.36 -12.18 -13.25
N GLU A 310 19.60 -11.95 -14.32
CA GLU A 310 18.94 -10.65 -14.56
C GLU A 310 17.91 -10.33 -13.47
N ILE A 311 17.07 -11.30 -13.09
CA ILE A 311 16.08 -11.12 -12.01
C ILE A 311 16.79 -10.83 -10.68
N ARG A 312 17.87 -11.56 -10.37
CA ARG A 312 18.64 -11.35 -9.15
C ARG A 312 19.25 -9.95 -9.12
N ASP A 313 19.87 -9.51 -10.21
CA ASP A 313 20.56 -8.23 -10.26
C ASP A 313 19.55 -7.06 -10.21
N ALA A 314 18.39 -7.21 -10.86
CA ALA A 314 17.27 -6.27 -10.74
C ALA A 314 16.73 -6.21 -9.30
N ALA A 315 16.59 -7.36 -8.62
CA ALA A 315 16.17 -7.41 -7.22
C ALA A 315 17.18 -6.74 -6.28
N LEU A 316 18.49 -6.92 -6.53
CA LEU A 316 19.55 -6.26 -5.77
C LEU A 316 19.53 -4.73 -5.96
N GLN A 317 19.30 -4.25 -7.18
CA GLN A 317 19.16 -2.82 -7.46
C GLN A 317 17.92 -2.23 -6.77
N ALA A 318 16.78 -2.91 -6.83
CA ALA A 318 15.56 -2.48 -6.13
C ALA A 318 15.79 -2.42 -4.61
N ALA A 319 16.40 -3.46 -4.02
CA ALA A 319 16.74 -3.48 -2.60
C ALA A 319 17.70 -2.36 -2.21
N ALA A 320 18.68 -2.03 -3.06
CA ALA A 320 19.60 -0.91 -2.80
C ALA A 320 18.90 0.45 -2.79
N VAL A 321 17.93 0.67 -3.69
CA VAL A 321 17.11 1.90 -3.72
C VAL A 321 16.25 2.01 -2.46
N GLU A 322 15.59 0.93 -2.06
CA GLU A 322 14.78 0.91 -0.83
C GLU A 322 15.63 1.14 0.42
N LEU A 323 16.82 0.53 0.49
CA LEU A 323 17.75 0.72 1.61
C LEU A 323 18.23 2.17 1.70
N LYS A 324 18.53 2.80 0.57
CA LYS A 324 18.89 4.22 0.52
C LYS A 324 17.74 5.11 0.99
N ALA A 325 16.51 4.87 0.51
CA ALA A 325 15.33 5.62 0.93
C ALA A 325 15.05 5.45 2.43
N ALA A 326 15.22 4.24 2.96
CA ALA A 326 15.09 3.97 4.40
C ALA A 326 16.17 4.70 5.21
N GLN A 327 17.41 4.76 4.71
CA GLN A 327 18.50 5.50 5.36
C GLN A 327 18.23 7.00 5.39
N GLU A 328 17.78 7.59 4.27
CA GLU A 328 17.41 9.01 4.20
C GLU A 328 16.25 9.33 5.15
N HIS A 329 15.24 8.46 5.20
CA HIS A 329 14.12 8.60 6.14
C HIS A 329 14.58 8.52 7.60
N ALA A 330 15.46 7.57 7.94
CA ALA A 330 16.02 7.44 9.28
C ALA A 330 16.84 8.67 9.68
N GLN A 331 17.63 9.24 8.77
CA GLN A 331 18.37 10.47 9.00
C GLN A 331 17.44 11.66 9.23
N LYS A 332 16.37 11.79 8.43
CA LYS A 332 15.36 12.83 8.63
C LYS A 332 14.68 12.70 10.00
N MET A 333 14.28 11.50 10.41
CA MET A 333 13.72 11.26 11.74
C MET A 333 14.71 11.60 12.86
N ALA A 334 16.00 11.33 12.68
CA ALA A 334 17.02 11.71 13.66
C ALA A 334 17.15 13.23 13.79
N GLN A 335 17.12 13.96 12.67
CA GLN A 335 17.12 15.44 12.67
C GLN A 335 15.86 16.03 13.31
N ASP A 336 14.69 15.48 13.00
CA ASP A 336 13.42 15.92 13.58
C ASP A 336 13.39 15.65 15.09
N LYS A 337 13.94 14.52 15.54
CA LYS A 337 14.12 14.21 16.97
C LYS A 337 15.02 15.23 17.65
N GLU A 338 16.14 15.61 17.04
CA GLU A 338 17.06 16.60 17.61
C GLU A 338 16.38 17.97 17.76
N LYS A 339 15.63 18.41 16.74
CA LYS A 339 14.82 19.64 16.82
C LYS A 339 13.78 19.59 17.93
N LEU A 340 13.13 18.44 18.13
CA LEU A 340 12.17 18.28 19.23
C LEU A 340 12.86 18.35 20.60
N ILE A 341 14.06 17.80 20.73
CA ILE A 341 14.87 17.91 21.95
C ILE A 341 15.22 19.38 22.22
N GLU A 342 15.67 20.13 21.22
CA GLU A 342 15.96 21.57 21.36
C GLU A 342 14.71 22.36 21.79
N GLN A 343 13.56 22.08 21.18
CA GLN A 343 12.29 22.71 21.57
C GLN A 343 11.89 22.37 23.01
N LEU A 344 12.12 21.15 23.46
CA LEU A 344 11.82 20.71 24.83
C LEU A 344 12.73 21.44 25.83
N ILE A 345 14.03 21.53 25.55
CA ILE A 345 15.00 22.29 26.37
C ILE A 345 14.58 23.76 26.47
N GLU A 346 14.16 24.37 25.37
CA GLU A 346 13.71 25.78 25.38
C GLU A 346 12.40 25.95 26.18
N LYS A 347 11.48 24.99 26.09
CA LYS A 347 10.25 25.01 26.90
C LYS A 347 10.52 24.82 28.39
N ASP A 348 11.48 23.99 28.76
CA ASP A 348 11.92 23.82 30.14
C ASP A 348 12.53 25.11 30.70
N ARG A 349 13.33 25.83 29.91
CA ARG A 349 13.86 27.16 30.30
C ARG A 349 12.75 28.18 30.53
N GLN A 350 11.73 28.18 29.68
CA GLN A 350 10.55 29.03 29.84
C GLN A 350 9.78 28.68 31.12
N LEU A 351 9.61 27.38 31.42
CA LEU A 351 8.96 26.93 32.65
C LEU A 351 9.72 27.38 33.91
N VAL A 352 11.04 27.25 33.94
CA VAL A 352 11.86 27.75 35.07
C VAL A 352 11.68 29.26 35.25
N THR A 353 11.61 30.01 34.15
CA THR A 353 11.37 31.46 34.20
C THR A 353 10.00 31.78 34.81
N VAL A 354 8.95 31.07 34.39
CA VAL A 354 7.59 31.24 34.94
C VAL A 354 7.53 30.86 36.41
N GLN A 355 8.22 29.80 36.83
CA GLN A 355 8.32 29.41 38.24
C GLN A 355 8.99 30.50 39.09
N ASN A 356 10.10 31.08 38.60
CA ASN A 356 10.77 32.20 39.28
C ASN A 356 9.87 33.42 39.41
N LEU A 357 9.10 33.76 38.37
CA LEU A 357 8.12 34.85 38.42
C LEU A 357 6.99 34.55 39.42
N SER A 358 6.51 33.31 39.49
CA SER A 358 5.50 32.89 40.46
C SER A 358 5.99 33.05 41.90
N ILE A 359 7.23 32.63 42.20
CA ILE A 359 7.85 32.82 43.53
C ILE A 359 7.96 34.31 43.86
N LYS A 360 8.37 35.14 42.91
CA LYS A 360 8.48 36.60 43.12
C LYS A 360 7.11 37.23 43.38
N ASN A 361 6.08 36.82 42.66
CA ASN A 361 4.71 37.29 42.91
C ASN A 361 4.21 36.91 44.30
N GLN A 362 4.46 35.68 44.76
CA GLN A 362 4.12 35.28 46.14
C GLN A 362 4.85 36.13 47.19
N GLN A 363 6.12 36.47 46.96
CA GLN A 363 6.87 37.37 47.86
C GLN A 363 6.29 38.79 47.86
N LEU A 364 5.88 39.31 46.71
CA LEU A 364 5.23 40.62 46.60
C LEU A 364 3.88 40.63 47.30
N GLU A 365 3.05 39.58 47.13
CA GLU A 365 1.78 39.43 47.84
C GLU A 365 1.98 39.42 49.36
N GLN A 366 2.97 38.68 49.87
CA GLN A 366 3.31 38.69 51.30
C GLN A 366 3.71 40.09 51.79
N ARG A 367 4.49 40.83 51.00
CA ARG A 367 4.91 42.19 51.32
C ARG A 367 3.72 43.15 51.32
N VAL A 368 2.79 43.03 50.37
CA VAL A 368 1.55 43.82 50.33
C VAL A 368 0.73 43.57 51.61
N VAL A 369 0.51 42.31 51.99
CA VAL A 369 -0.22 41.98 53.22
C VAL A 369 0.48 42.53 54.47
N GLN A 370 1.81 42.50 54.52
CA GLN A 370 2.57 43.12 55.63
C GLN A 370 2.40 44.64 55.67
N LEU A 371 2.46 45.30 54.51
CA LEU A 371 2.28 46.74 54.40
C LEU A 371 0.84 47.15 54.75
N GLU A 372 -0.16 46.40 54.33
CA GLU A 372 -1.57 46.61 54.70
C GLU A 372 -1.76 46.52 56.22
N LYS A 373 -1.17 45.50 56.87
CA LYS A 373 -1.20 45.39 58.34
C LYS A 373 -0.44 46.52 59.04
N ALA A 374 0.69 46.96 58.48
CA ALA A 374 1.45 48.07 59.02
C ALA A 374 0.65 49.37 58.92
N LEU A 375 -0.04 49.58 57.80
CA LEU A 375 -0.92 50.73 57.56
C LEU A 375 -2.14 50.72 58.51
N GLU A 376 -2.77 49.56 58.70
CA GLU A 376 -3.88 49.41 59.65
C GLU A 376 -3.45 49.73 61.09
N ARG A 377 -2.29 49.22 61.53
CA ARG A 377 -1.71 49.55 62.85
C ARG A 377 -1.33 51.03 62.97
N ALA A 378 -0.78 51.62 61.91
CA ALA A 378 -0.48 53.05 61.89
C ALA A 378 -1.77 53.87 62.04
N GLY A 379 -2.84 53.52 61.33
CA GLY A 379 -4.16 54.16 61.46
C GLY A 379 -4.77 54.02 62.85
N GLN A 380 -4.57 52.88 63.52
CA GLN A 380 -5.03 52.65 64.90
C GLN A 380 -4.21 53.42 65.95
N ASN A 381 -2.91 53.64 65.71
CA ASN A 381 -2.00 54.28 66.66
C ASN A 381 -1.79 55.79 66.43
N SER A 382 -2.17 56.35 65.27
CA SER A 382 -1.80 57.73 64.89
C SER A 382 -2.81 58.82 65.24
N TRP A 383 -4.00 58.49 65.76
CA TRP A 383 -4.97 59.53 66.13
C TRP A 383 -4.85 60.05 67.57
N GLN A 384 -3.93 59.51 68.39
CA GLN A 384 -3.96 59.83 69.82
C GLN A 384 -2.64 60.18 70.52
N ASN A 385 -1.45 60.21 69.90
CA ASN A 385 -0.26 60.53 70.72
C ASN A 385 0.98 61.28 70.19
N THR A 386 1.16 61.65 68.90
CA THR A 386 2.47 62.27 68.52
C THR A 386 2.45 63.15 67.26
N PHE A 387 1.48 64.04 67.11
CA PHE A 387 1.73 65.30 66.39
C PHE A 387 2.50 66.19 67.39
N SER A 388 3.76 66.61 67.20
CA SER A 388 4.01 67.79 66.37
C SER A 388 5.49 68.15 66.14
N GLY A 389 6.48 67.25 66.22
CA GLY A 389 7.89 67.68 66.10
C GLY A 389 8.88 66.71 65.45
N GLN A 390 8.94 65.46 65.93
CA GLN A 390 9.97 64.51 65.48
C GLN A 390 9.58 63.72 64.21
N ALA A 391 8.29 63.69 63.86
CA ALA A 391 7.81 62.99 62.67
C ALA A 391 8.30 63.62 61.37
N ALA A 392 8.44 64.95 61.28
CA ALA A 392 8.88 65.59 60.05
C ALA A 392 10.36 65.29 59.71
N THR A 393 11.21 65.10 60.72
CA THR A 393 12.65 64.85 60.53
C THR A 393 12.95 63.38 60.26
N VAL A 394 12.24 62.46 60.94
CA VAL A 394 12.40 61.01 60.72
C VAL A 394 11.70 60.56 59.43
N VAL A 395 10.52 61.11 59.11
CA VAL A 395 9.84 60.76 57.84
C VAL A 395 10.66 61.23 56.65
N ASN A 396 11.33 62.39 56.71
CA ASN A 396 12.21 62.81 55.62
C ASN A 396 13.47 61.95 55.48
N SER A 397 14.09 61.50 56.59
CA SER A 397 15.26 60.62 56.51
C SER A 397 14.91 59.19 56.11
N GLU A 398 13.75 58.66 56.54
CA GLU A 398 13.22 57.36 56.09
C GLU A 398 12.75 57.41 54.63
N LEU A 399 12.13 58.52 54.19
CA LEU A 399 11.80 58.72 52.77
C LEU A 399 13.06 58.73 51.92
N GLU A 400 14.08 59.52 52.28
CA GLU A 400 15.33 59.55 51.52
C GLU A 400 16.04 58.19 51.52
N ALA A 401 16.04 57.48 52.65
CA ALA A 401 16.60 56.14 52.76
C ALA A 401 15.83 55.07 51.94
N THR A 402 14.53 55.28 51.68
CA THR A 402 13.72 54.39 50.82
C THR A 402 13.72 54.81 49.35
N ILE A 403 13.84 56.11 49.05
CA ILE A 403 13.86 56.64 47.69
C ILE A 403 15.15 56.26 46.97
N ALA A 404 16.31 56.27 47.65
CA ALA A 404 17.59 55.90 47.04
C ALA A 404 17.62 54.46 46.45
N PRO A 405 17.23 53.40 47.19
CA PRO A 405 17.18 52.05 46.62
C PRO A 405 16.04 51.88 45.59
N LEU A 406 14.94 52.63 45.71
CA LEU A 406 13.87 52.63 44.70
C LEU A 406 14.33 53.26 43.38
N MET A 407 15.08 54.37 43.42
CA MET A 407 15.67 54.96 42.22
C MET A 407 16.69 54.02 41.59
N SER A 408 17.55 53.39 42.40
CA SER A 408 18.51 52.40 41.89
C SER A 408 17.83 51.18 41.24
N GLU A 409 16.71 50.72 41.80
CA GLU A 409 15.92 49.63 41.21
C GLU A 409 15.18 50.09 39.93
N VAL A 410 14.70 51.33 39.88
CA VAL A 410 14.11 51.91 38.65
C VAL A 410 15.17 52.01 37.55
N GLU A 411 16.39 52.47 37.87
CA GLU A 411 17.51 52.53 36.93
C GLU A 411 17.88 51.13 36.41
N ARG A 412 17.98 50.15 37.32
CA ARG A 412 18.23 48.74 36.98
C ARG A 412 17.12 48.15 36.10
N LEU A 413 15.86 48.44 36.40
CA LEU A 413 14.73 48.00 35.58
C LEU A 413 14.74 48.68 34.20
N ASN A 414 15.15 49.94 34.13
CA ASN A 414 15.28 50.66 32.87
C ASN A 414 16.39 50.04 32.00
N GLU A 415 17.54 49.66 32.57
CA GLU A 415 18.60 48.93 31.86
C GLU A 415 18.12 47.56 31.35
N VAL A 416 17.33 46.83 32.15
CA VAL A 416 16.77 45.54 31.74
C VAL A 416 15.78 45.71 30.58
N VAL A 417 14.92 46.73 30.64
CA VAL A 417 13.99 47.05 29.55
C VAL A 417 14.76 47.39 28.28
N LEU A 418 15.79 48.22 28.37
CA LEU A 418 16.61 48.63 27.23
C LEU A 418 17.35 47.43 26.59
N THR A 419 17.84 46.51 27.42
CA THR A 419 18.46 45.24 26.96
C THR A 419 17.43 44.36 26.24
N ARG A 420 16.22 44.23 26.80
CA ARG A 420 15.13 43.43 26.18
C ARG A 420 14.64 44.05 24.89
N GLU A 421 14.54 45.36 24.80
CA GLU A 421 14.20 46.06 23.55
C GLU A 421 15.26 45.81 22.47
N GLN A 422 16.54 45.78 22.85
CA GLN A 422 17.63 45.44 21.94
C GLN A 422 17.57 43.97 21.47
N GLU A 423 17.28 43.01 22.36
CA GLU A 423 17.06 41.61 21.99
C GLU A 423 15.87 41.45 21.03
N VAL A 424 14.76 42.15 21.30
CA VAL A 424 13.57 42.13 20.43
C VAL A 424 13.89 42.74 19.06
N ALA A 425 14.66 43.82 19.00
CA ALA A 425 15.11 44.40 17.74
C ALA A 425 16.00 43.44 16.94
N GLN A 426 16.93 42.72 17.60
CA GLN A 426 17.75 41.69 16.97
C GLN A 426 16.91 40.53 16.44
N LEU A 427 15.96 40.02 17.22
CA LEU A 427 15.06 38.95 16.81
C LEU A 427 14.18 39.36 15.62
N LYS A 428 13.68 40.60 15.59
CA LYS A 428 12.96 41.14 14.43
C LYS A 428 13.83 41.20 13.18
N ALA A 429 15.10 41.61 13.31
CA ALA A 429 16.03 41.63 12.19
C ALA A 429 16.33 40.21 11.65
N VAL A 430 16.53 39.23 12.54
CA VAL A 430 16.73 37.82 12.18
C VAL A 430 15.49 37.26 11.49
N ASN A 431 14.29 37.55 12.00
CA ASN A 431 13.05 37.10 11.41
C ASN A 431 12.84 37.69 10.00
N HIS A 432 13.08 38.98 9.82
CA HIS A 432 13.04 39.61 8.49
C HIS A 432 14.04 38.97 7.50
N LYS A 433 15.25 38.63 7.97
CA LYS A 433 16.25 37.95 7.15
C LYS A 433 15.76 36.54 6.74
N GLN A 434 15.23 35.77 7.68
CA GLN A 434 14.66 34.44 7.39
C GLN A 434 13.47 34.53 6.44
N GLN A 435 12.63 35.55 6.56
CA GLN A 435 11.49 35.75 5.68
C GLN A 435 11.92 36.11 4.24
N ALA A 436 13.00 36.89 4.08
CA ALA A 436 13.61 37.15 2.78
C ALA A 436 14.23 35.87 2.16
N GLU A 437 14.90 35.04 2.97
CA GLU A 437 15.44 33.74 2.53
C GLU A 437 14.33 32.79 2.08
N LEU A 438 13.24 32.69 2.86
CA LEU A 438 12.06 31.89 2.48
C LEU A 438 11.44 32.39 1.17
N THR A 439 11.34 33.71 0.98
CA THR A 439 10.83 34.28 -0.27
C THR A 439 11.71 33.91 -1.46
N ASN A 440 13.04 33.93 -1.29
CA ASN A 440 13.97 33.48 -2.33
C ASN A 440 13.82 31.98 -2.65
N ILE A 441 13.64 31.12 -1.64
CA ILE A 441 13.41 29.69 -1.84
C ILE A 441 12.12 29.44 -2.60
N VAL A 442 11.04 30.15 -2.24
CA VAL A 442 9.76 30.05 -2.94
C VAL A 442 9.92 30.46 -4.42
N ASN A 443 10.62 31.56 -4.70
CA ASN A 443 10.89 31.99 -6.08
C ASN A 443 11.73 30.96 -6.86
N LEU A 444 12.72 30.34 -6.23
CA LEU A 444 13.50 29.25 -6.81
C LEU A 444 12.64 28.03 -7.18
N ILE A 445 11.71 27.65 -6.30
CA ILE A 445 10.76 26.55 -6.55
C ILE A 445 9.83 26.91 -7.71
N THR A 446 9.29 28.12 -7.74
CA THR A 446 8.42 28.59 -8.84
C THR A 446 9.15 28.55 -10.17
N ASN A 447 10.38 29.07 -10.24
CA ASN A 447 11.20 29.05 -11.46
C ASN A 447 11.56 27.61 -11.89
N THR A 448 11.80 26.71 -10.94
CA THR A 448 12.06 25.29 -11.23
C THR A 448 10.83 24.60 -11.81
N ASN A 449 9.64 24.94 -11.30
CA ASN A 449 8.38 24.42 -11.82
C ASN A 449 8.07 24.95 -13.23
N GLU A 450 8.40 26.20 -13.53
CA GLU A 450 8.32 26.75 -14.90
C GLU A 450 9.29 26.06 -15.85
N MET A 451 10.54 25.79 -15.43
CA MET A 451 11.49 25.00 -16.23
C MET A 451 11.01 23.56 -16.48
N ASN A 452 10.39 22.92 -15.49
CA ASN A 452 9.81 21.58 -15.64
C ASN A 452 8.58 21.59 -16.57
N SER A 453 7.78 22.66 -16.55
CA SER A 453 6.68 22.87 -17.51
C SER A 453 7.22 22.97 -18.94
N ASN A 454 8.28 23.76 -19.15
CA ASN A 454 8.93 23.89 -20.46
C ASN A 454 9.58 22.56 -20.93
N GLN A 455 10.14 21.76 -20.01
CA GLN A 455 10.62 20.41 -20.35
C GLN A 455 9.48 19.50 -20.81
N THR A 456 8.31 19.60 -20.19
CA THR A 456 7.14 18.79 -20.57
C THR A 456 6.66 19.15 -21.98
N GLU A 457 6.65 20.45 -22.32
CA GLU A 457 6.30 20.92 -23.67
C GLU A 457 7.32 20.47 -24.73
N ILE A 458 8.62 20.49 -24.42
CA ILE A 458 9.67 19.97 -25.31
C ILE A 458 9.51 18.46 -25.55
N VAL A 459 9.19 17.68 -24.50
CA VAL A 459 8.95 16.24 -24.62
C VAL A 459 7.74 15.98 -25.53
N GLU A 460 6.67 16.77 -25.39
CA GLU A 460 5.46 16.64 -26.19
C GLU A 460 5.72 16.99 -27.67
N GLN A 461 6.46 18.06 -27.95
CA GLN A 461 6.92 18.40 -29.31
C GLN A 461 7.78 17.28 -29.92
N PHE A 462 8.65 16.65 -29.12
CA PHE A 462 9.51 15.56 -29.59
C PHE A 462 8.70 14.30 -29.94
N VAL A 463 7.65 13.99 -29.18
CA VAL A 463 6.71 12.89 -29.46
C VAL A 463 5.92 13.15 -30.74
N GLN A 464 5.45 14.39 -30.96
CA GLN A 464 4.77 14.78 -32.20
C GLN A 464 5.68 14.64 -33.42
N LEU A 465 6.93 15.13 -33.34
CA LEU A 465 7.94 14.98 -34.40
C LEU A 465 8.22 13.52 -34.72
N LYS A 466 8.36 12.67 -33.69
CA LYS A 466 8.57 11.23 -33.89
C LYS A 466 7.41 10.56 -34.62
N THR A 467 6.18 10.99 -34.33
CA THR A 467 4.96 10.48 -34.96
C THR A 467 4.90 10.87 -36.43
N LEU A 468 5.13 12.15 -36.74
CA LEU A 468 5.24 12.67 -38.11
C LEU A 468 6.31 11.94 -38.93
N LEU A 469 7.46 11.66 -38.32
CA LEU A 469 8.56 10.97 -38.98
C LEU A 469 8.25 9.48 -39.24
N GLN A 470 7.44 8.84 -38.40
CA GLN A 470 6.89 7.51 -38.68
C GLN A 470 5.88 7.54 -39.83
N GLU A 471 4.98 8.52 -39.86
CA GLU A 471 4.00 8.68 -40.94
C GLU A 471 4.68 8.93 -42.29
N MET A 472 5.73 9.76 -42.32
CA MET A 472 6.53 9.99 -43.53
C MET A 472 7.22 8.71 -44.03
N LYS A 473 7.83 7.92 -43.13
CA LYS A 473 8.45 6.63 -43.49
C LYS A 473 7.45 5.62 -44.02
N ILE A 474 6.22 5.61 -43.51
CA ILE A 474 5.15 4.73 -44.01
C ILE A 474 4.76 5.14 -45.42
N ASN A 475 4.65 6.43 -45.71
CA ASN A 475 4.31 6.94 -47.03
C ASN A 475 5.42 6.67 -48.08
N GLU A 476 6.69 6.75 -47.69
CA GLU A 476 7.83 6.43 -48.57
C GLU A 476 7.91 4.94 -48.97
N VAL A 477 7.33 4.03 -48.18
CA VAL A 477 7.32 2.58 -48.48
C VAL A 477 6.14 2.20 -49.38
N ILE A 478 5.14 3.08 -49.54
CA ILE A 478 3.91 2.83 -50.29
C ILE A 478 3.98 3.39 -51.74
N THR A 479 4.90 4.31 -52.01
CA THR A 479 5.28 4.78 -53.36
C THR A 479 6.49 4.03 -53.89
#